data_AF-A0A2T2S1G6-F1
#
_entry.id   AF-A0A2T2S1G6-F1
#
_cell.length_a   1.000
_cell.length_b   1.000
_cell.length_c   1.000
_cell.angle_alpha   90.00
_cell.angle_beta   90.00
_cell.angle_gamma   90.00
#
_symmetry.space_group_name_H-M   'P 1'
#
loop_
_entity.id
_entity.type
_entity.pdbx_description
1 polymer ?
#
loop_
_entity_poly.entity_id
_entity_poly.type
_entity_poly.pdbx_seq_one_letter_code
_entity_poly.pdbx_strand_id
1 'polypeptide(L)'
;MDANALLAWIVSISCLALIGRAAIAGSQAGWVGTGAAILGLMAGLARWQPELVGWVGSGLWVAFVLLPTLGARWLNRLMNQERWQAARRLAAGLRWLHPGDGWWQRPQLMRALEAGQQGYFERAFALLQQYRARSGRTAHGAQAILYRMGARWETLLRWLQQFPQQGWWQDPVLAGHYLRALGELGDLNGLVWGLHRYERQFGALKAMRDPVRALALALCARPQALQRALADMPHAPHSRAFWHATAALAAGDRQRGQQQLQALQSDSAPPLANAIAWRLAHPPANPQQTLDAESWRLLDQIECQLYEEARYGKALMLTLGRAGATYATIGLNVAVFALESALGGSTNAANLERLGALQPAAVWWGGEWWRLLAANFLHFGPLHLAANMLGLYLLGPYVERTLGALRYCLAYLASGVGAMGLYCVLALQLGSPEQVLVGASSAIMGLLGVTGTILLWGWCRERSRIAAQRLQWVVAIVAVQASFDLSVANVSFMGHALGLAVGSVAGSLLLAGGPFRR
;
A
#
# COMPACT_ATOMS: atom_id res chain seq x y z
N MET A 1 30.34 -4.31 4.42
CA MET A 1 29.64 -4.83 3.21
C MET A 1 30.11 -4.02 2.01
N ASP A 2 30.38 -4.65 0.86
CA ASP A 2 30.71 -3.96 -0.41
C ASP A 2 29.44 -3.40 -1.07
N ALA A 3 29.47 -2.12 -1.44
CA ALA A 3 28.32 -1.40 -2.01
C ALA A 3 28.01 -1.85 -3.45
N ASN A 4 29.04 -2.16 -4.26
CA ASN A 4 28.84 -2.56 -5.66
C ASN A 4 28.07 -3.88 -5.76
N ALA A 5 28.46 -4.88 -4.96
CA ALA A 5 27.77 -6.15 -4.87
C ALA A 5 26.31 -6.02 -4.38
N LEU A 6 26.06 -5.16 -3.37
CA LEU A 6 24.72 -4.91 -2.86
C LEU A 6 23.81 -4.29 -3.93
N LEU A 7 24.30 -3.28 -4.66
CA LEU A 7 23.56 -2.61 -5.73
C LEU A 7 23.22 -3.57 -6.88
N ALA A 8 24.18 -4.40 -7.30
CA ALA A 8 23.95 -5.41 -8.34
C ALA A 8 22.85 -6.41 -7.94
N TRP A 9 22.83 -6.83 -6.66
CA TRP A 9 21.79 -7.69 -6.10
C TRP A 9 20.40 -7.05 -6.15
N ILE A 10 20.28 -5.79 -5.70
CA ILE A 10 19.02 -5.06 -5.67
C ILE A 10 18.45 -4.91 -7.09
N VAL A 11 19.28 -4.48 -8.05
CA VAL A 11 18.86 -4.26 -9.43
C VAL A 11 18.42 -5.58 -10.08
N SER A 12 19.18 -6.66 -9.88
CA SER A 12 18.88 -7.95 -10.49
C SER A 12 17.55 -8.53 -9.99
N ILE A 13 17.32 -8.53 -8.66
CA ILE A 13 16.03 -8.95 -8.08
C ILE A 13 14.89 -8.08 -8.64
N SER A 14 15.10 -6.76 -8.71
CA SER A 14 14.08 -5.83 -9.19
C SER A 14 13.67 -6.10 -10.64
N CYS A 15 14.64 -6.30 -11.54
CA CYS A 15 14.40 -6.61 -12.95
C CYS A 15 13.74 -7.98 -13.14
N LEU A 16 14.18 -9.01 -12.42
CA LEU A 16 13.55 -10.34 -12.47
C LEU A 16 12.09 -10.30 -11.98
N ALA A 17 11.84 -9.59 -10.86
CA ALA A 17 10.48 -9.40 -10.36
C ALA A 17 9.60 -8.59 -11.32
N LEU A 18 10.17 -7.61 -12.03
CA LEU A 18 9.48 -6.86 -13.08
C LEU A 18 9.07 -7.77 -14.24
N ILE A 19 10.01 -8.57 -14.76
CA ILE A 19 9.76 -9.52 -15.86
C ILE A 19 8.71 -10.56 -15.44
N GLY A 20 8.86 -11.16 -14.26
CA GLY A 20 7.91 -12.16 -13.74
C GLY A 20 6.49 -11.60 -13.62
N ARG A 21 6.33 -10.38 -13.09
CA ARG A 21 5.02 -9.71 -13.03
C ARG A 21 4.43 -9.43 -14.41
N ALA A 22 5.26 -8.97 -15.35
CA ALA A 22 4.81 -8.65 -16.69
C ALA A 22 4.41 -9.89 -17.49
N ALA A 23 5.11 -11.02 -17.30
CA ALA A 23 4.75 -12.31 -17.89
C ALA A 23 3.38 -12.82 -17.39
N ILE A 24 3.10 -12.66 -16.09
CA ILE A 24 1.79 -13.00 -15.50
C ILE A 24 0.68 -12.07 -16.01
N ALA A 25 0.98 -10.78 -16.24
CA ALA A 25 -0.01 -9.78 -16.65
C ALA A 25 -0.36 -9.77 -18.16
N GLY A 26 0.40 -10.50 -18.99
CA GLY A 26 0.12 -10.72 -20.42
C GLY A 26 0.06 -9.47 -21.32
N SER A 27 0.45 -8.28 -20.84
CA SER A 27 0.20 -7.00 -21.54
C SER A 27 1.23 -5.90 -21.25
N GLN A 28 2.46 -6.27 -20.91
CA GLN A 28 3.53 -5.32 -20.52
C GLN A 28 4.88 -5.66 -21.20
N ALA A 29 4.85 -5.87 -22.53
CA ALA A 29 6.02 -6.29 -23.30
C ALA A 29 7.16 -5.26 -23.21
N GLY A 30 6.85 -3.96 -23.10
CA GLY A 30 7.87 -2.91 -22.96
C GLY A 30 8.66 -3.03 -21.65
N TRP A 31 8.00 -3.39 -20.55
CA TRP A 31 8.66 -3.59 -19.26
C TRP A 31 9.53 -4.85 -19.23
N VAL A 32 9.11 -5.93 -19.90
CA VAL A 32 9.93 -7.14 -20.08
C VAL A 32 11.20 -6.81 -20.84
N GLY A 33 11.07 -6.12 -21.99
CA GLY A 33 12.21 -5.72 -22.81
C GLY A 33 13.19 -4.83 -22.04
N THR A 34 12.68 -3.87 -21.27
CA THR A 34 13.51 -2.97 -20.46
C THR A 34 14.27 -3.74 -19.37
N GLY A 35 13.59 -4.62 -18.62
CA GLY A 35 14.22 -5.43 -17.58
C GLY A 35 15.29 -6.39 -18.14
N ALA A 36 15.00 -7.05 -19.27
CA ALA A 36 15.91 -7.97 -19.92
C ALA A 36 17.16 -7.26 -20.47
N ALA A 37 17.00 -6.06 -21.05
CA ALA A 37 18.12 -5.26 -21.55
C ALA A 37 19.08 -4.86 -20.43
N ILE A 38 18.57 -4.42 -19.27
CA ILE A 38 19.40 -4.06 -18.11
C ILE A 38 20.18 -5.28 -17.60
N LEU A 39 19.51 -6.43 -17.44
CA LEU A 39 20.17 -7.66 -17.01
C LEU A 39 21.23 -8.14 -18.00
N GLY A 40 20.95 -8.07 -19.31
CA GLY A 40 21.92 -8.41 -20.35
C GLY A 40 23.16 -7.52 -20.32
N LEU A 41 22.97 -6.20 -20.15
CA LEU A 41 24.09 -5.24 -20.02
C LEU A 41 24.91 -5.50 -18.75
N MET A 42 24.26 -5.78 -17.62
CA MET A 42 24.95 -6.13 -16.37
C MET A 42 25.74 -7.43 -16.50
N ALA A 43 25.17 -8.46 -17.13
CA ALA A 43 25.87 -9.72 -17.38
C ALA A 43 27.08 -9.53 -18.30
N GLY A 44 26.95 -8.67 -19.32
CA GLY A 44 28.07 -8.21 -20.14
C GLY A 44 29.14 -7.55 -19.28
N LEU A 45 28.81 -6.50 -18.52
CA LEU A 45 29.76 -5.77 -17.67
C LEU A 45 30.44 -6.67 -16.63
N ALA A 46 29.74 -7.65 -16.07
CA ALA A 46 30.32 -8.58 -15.09
C ALA A 46 31.51 -9.37 -15.65
N ARG A 47 31.56 -9.57 -16.97
CA ARG A 47 32.64 -10.28 -17.64
C ARG A 47 33.85 -9.42 -17.96
N TRP A 48 33.68 -8.09 -18.09
CA TRP A 48 34.75 -7.18 -18.56
C TRP A 48 35.18 -6.16 -17.49
N GLN A 49 34.26 -5.67 -16.68
CA GLN A 49 34.46 -4.63 -15.66
C GLN A 49 33.57 -4.88 -14.43
N PRO A 50 33.88 -5.89 -13.59
CA PRO A 50 33.03 -6.29 -12.45
C PRO A 50 32.82 -5.17 -11.42
N GLU A 51 33.79 -4.26 -11.28
CA GLU A 51 33.75 -3.14 -10.33
C GLU A 51 32.67 -2.08 -10.67
N LEU A 52 32.16 -2.06 -11.91
CA LEU A 52 31.17 -1.07 -12.37
C LEU A 52 29.74 -1.63 -12.50
N VAL A 53 29.56 -2.95 -12.33
CA VAL A 53 28.27 -3.63 -12.60
C VAL A 53 27.13 -3.04 -11.79
N GLY A 54 27.33 -2.88 -10.47
CA GLY A 54 26.32 -2.35 -9.57
C GLY A 54 26.01 -0.88 -9.86
N TRP A 55 27.02 -0.08 -10.17
CA TRP A 55 26.87 1.35 -10.46
C TRP A 55 26.15 1.61 -11.78
N VAL A 56 26.59 1.00 -12.88
CA VAL A 56 25.97 1.16 -14.20
C VAL A 56 24.57 0.55 -14.21
N GLY A 57 24.41 -0.65 -13.63
CA GLY A 57 23.11 -1.29 -13.47
C GLY A 57 22.12 -0.42 -12.71
N SER A 58 22.57 0.22 -11.62
CA SER A 58 21.74 1.16 -10.85
C SER A 58 21.35 2.40 -11.65
N GLY A 59 22.29 3.00 -12.40
CA GLY A 59 21.99 4.16 -13.24
C GLY A 59 20.92 3.87 -14.30
N LEU A 60 21.06 2.75 -15.02
CA LEU A 60 20.07 2.31 -16.01
C LEU A 60 18.72 1.98 -15.37
N TRP A 61 18.74 1.28 -14.24
CA TRP A 61 17.54 0.94 -13.49
C TRP A 61 16.81 2.19 -12.98
N VAL A 62 17.53 3.21 -12.48
CA VAL A 62 16.91 4.48 -12.09
C VAL A 62 16.25 5.15 -13.29
N ALA A 63 16.95 5.25 -14.41
CA ALA A 63 16.48 5.96 -15.60
C ALA A 63 15.25 5.32 -16.26
N PHE A 64 15.25 3.99 -16.41
CA PHE A 64 14.27 3.27 -17.23
C PHE A 64 13.27 2.43 -16.44
N VAL A 65 13.53 2.15 -15.16
CA VAL A 65 12.60 1.40 -14.30
C VAL A 65 12.03 2.28 -13.21
N LEU A 66 12.86 2.87 -12.35
CA LEU A 66 12.39 3.63 -11.20
C LEU A 66 11.67 4.91 -11.62
N LEU A 67 12.31 5.78 -12.40
CA LEU A 67 11.74 7.07 -12.82
C LEU A 67 10.43 6.90 -13.60
N PRO A 68 10.31 6.00 -14.60
CA PRO A 68 9.06 5.84 -15.34
C PRO A 68 7.97 5.20 -14.48
N THR A 69 8.32 4.32 -13.54
CA THR A 69 7.36 3.76 -12.58
C THR A 69 6.82 4.84 -11.63
N LEU A 70 7.70 5.69 -11.10
CA LEU A 70 7.30 6.84 -10.27
C LEU A 70 6.47 7.85 -11.08
N GLY A 71 6.88 8.13 -12.31
CA GLY A 71 6.15 8.96 -13.26
C GLY A 71 4.75 8.41 -13.56
N ALA A 72 4.61 7.10 -13.81
CA ALA A 72 3.32 6.45 -14.02
C ALA A 72 2.43 6.52 -12.78
N ARG A 73 2.99 6.35 -11.58
CA ARG A 73 2.26 6.56 -10.32
C ARG A 73 1.76 8.00 -10.20
N TRP A 74 2.59 8.98 -10.53
CA TRP A 74 2.21 10.38 -10.47
C TRP A 74 1.17 10.74 -11.54
N LEU A 75 1.32 10.22 -12.75
CA LEU A 75 0.34 10.35 -13.83
C LEU A 75 -1.02 9.80 -13.40
N ASN A 76 -1.06 8.58 -12.83
CA ASN A 76 -2.29 7.99 -12.32
C ASN A 76 -2.90 8.83 -11.19
N ARG A 77 -2.10 9.44 -10.31
CA ARG A 77 -2.61 10.39 -9.29
C ARG A 77 -3.26 11.61 -9.94
N LEU A 78 -2.63 12.20 -10.95
CA LEU A 78 -3.19 13.36 -11.67
C LEU A 78 -4.47 12.98 -12.41
N MET A 79 -4.53 11.81 -13.03
CA MET A 79 -5.74 11.29 -13.68
C MET A 79 -6.88 11.06 -12.68
N ASN A 80 -6.58 10.46 -11.52
CA ASN A 80 -7.57 10.26 -10.46
C ASN A 80 -8.07 11.59 -9.86
N GLN A 81 -7.21 12.60 -9.82
CA GLN A 81 -7.58 13.98 -9.48
C GLN A 81 -8.29 14.73 -10.62
N GLU A 82 -8.51 14.09 -11.77
CA GLU A 82 -9.06 14.70 -12.99
C GLU A 82 -8.28 15.94 -13.47
N ARG A 83 -6.98 16.02 -13.16
CA ARG A 83 -6.09 17.11 -13.60
C ARG A 83 -5.50 16.81 -14.97
N TRP A 84 -6.37 16.76 -15.99
CA TRP A 84 -6.03 16.27 -17.33
C TRP A 84 -4.94 17.08 -18.03
N GLN A 85 -4.91 18.41 -17.83
CA GLN A 85 -3.85 19.25 -18.42
C GLN A 85 -2.46 18.91 -17.85
N ALA A 86 -2.35 18.74 -16.53
CA ALA A 86 -1.10 18.36 -15.87
C ALA A 86 -0.71 16.91 -16.25
N ALA A 87 -1.68 16.00 -16.25
CA ALA A 87 -1.48 14.62 -16.69
C ALA A 87 -0.95 14.55 -18.14
N ARG A 88 -1.50 15.37 -19.04
CA ARG A 88 -1.04 15.48 -20.43
C ARG A 88 0.42 15.93 -20.53
N ARG A 89 0.81 16.99 -19.79
CA ARG A 89 2.19 17.50 -19.79
C ARG A 89 3.17 16.44 -19.28
N LEU A 90 2.82 15.77 -18.18
CA LEU A 90 3.63 14.69 -17.62
C LEU A 90 3.75 13.51 -18.59
N ALA A 91 2.65 13.06 -19.19
CA ALA A 91 2.66 11.97 -20.17
C ALA A 91 3.51 12.30 -21.40
N ALA A 92 3.52 13.56 -21.84
CA ALA A 92 4.34 14.01 -22.97
C ALA A 92 5.85 13.94 -22.70
N GLY A 93 6.27 14.09 -21.44
CA GLY A 93 7.65 13.85 -21.02
C GLY A 93 7.95 12.36 -20.86
N LEU A 94 7.10 11.64 -20.13
CA LEU A 94 7.32 10.22 -19.80
C LEU A 94 7.35 9.30 -21.03
N ARG A 95 6.73 9.68 -22.16
CA ARG A 95 6.76 8.87 -23.39
C ARG A 95 8.17 8.57 -23.90
N TRP A 96 9.15 9.41 -23.57
CA TRP A 96 10.55 9.22 -23.97
C TRP A 96 11.30 8.22 -23.08
N LEU A 97 10.80 7.96 -21.87
CA LEU A 97 11.44 7.04 -20.93
C LEU A 97 10.95 5.60 -21.05
N HIS A 98 9.88 5.35 -21.83
CA HIS A 98 9.34 4.01 -22.03
C HIS A 98 8.79 3.86 -23.46
N PRO A 99 9.45 3.05 -24.33
CA PRO A 99 9.12 3.01 -25.77
C PRO A 99 7.83 2.25 -26.10
N GLY A 100 7.35 1.36 -25.21
CA GLY A 100 6.22 0.46 -25.45
C GLY A 100 4.88 0.88 -24.79
N ASP A 101 3.93 -0.07 -24.74
CA ASP A 101 2.73 -0.05 -23.89
C ASP A 101 1.82 1.19 -23.98
N GLY A 102 1.76 1.78 -25.18
CA GLY A 102 0.81 2.85 -25.51
C GLY A 102 1.18 4.24 -25.00
N TRP A 103 2.41 4.44 -24.51
CA TRP A 103 2.86 5.72 -23.95
C TRP A 103 2.82 6.89 -24.96
N TRP A 104 2.95 6.60 -26.25
CA TRP A 104 2.90 7.60 -27.32
C TRP A 104 1.50 8.18 -27.55
N GLN A 105 0.44 7.38 -27.38
CA GLN A 105 -0.94 7.86 -27.55
C GLN A 105 -1.48 8.58 -26.30
N ARG A 106 -0.92 8.33 -25.10
CA ARG A 106 -1.42 8.87 -23.82
C ARG A 106 -1.64 10.39 -23.81
N PRO A 107 -0.73 11.25 -24.31
CA PRO A 107 -0.94 12.69 -24.28
C PRO A 107 -2.16 13.15 -25.10
N GLN A 108 -2.43 12.46 -26.22
CA GLN A 108 -3.58 12.77 -27.08
C GLN A 108 -4.89 12.32 -26.43
N LEU A 109 -4.90 11.16 -25.76
CA LEU A 109 -6.04 10.72 -24.95
C LEU A 109 -6.36 11.72 -23.83
N MET A 110 -5.33 12.20 -23.11
CA MET A 110 -5.52 13.23 -22.06
C MET A 110 -6.02 14.55 -22.62
N ARG A 111 -5.62 14.93 -23.84
CA ARG A 111 -6.14 16.13 -24.53
C ARG A 111 -7.63 16.01 -24.83
N ALA A 112 -8.12 14.82 -25.19
CA ALA A 112 -9.55 14.59 -25.36
C ALA A 112 -10.31 14.72 -24.02
N LEU A 113 -9.77 14.13 -22.95
CA LEU A 113 -10.37 14.24 -21.60
C LEU A 113 -10.36 15.67 -21.05
N GLU A 114 -9.31 16.44 -21.32
CA GLU A 114 -9.22 17.88 -21.01
C GLU A 114 -10.32 18.67 -21.74
N ALA A 115 -10.55 18.41 -23.03
CA ALA A 115 -11.62 19.04 -23.79
C ALA A 115 -13.01 18.69 -23.22
N GLY A 116 -13.22 17.42 -22.84
CA GLY A 116 -14.45 16.98 -22.18
C GLY A 116 -14.68 17.64 -20.82
N GLN A 117 -13.63 17.79 -20.01
CA GLN A 117 -13.70 18.49 -18.73
C GLN A 117 -14.09 19.98 -18.89
N GLN A 118 -13.74 20.60 -20.01
CA GLN A 118 -14.13 21.97 -20.36
C GLN A 118 -15.54 22.07 -20.96
N GLY A 119 -16.26 20.95 -21.12
CA GLY A 119 -17.60 20.91 -21.70
C GLY A 119 -17.63 20.72 -23.22
N TYR A 120 -16.48 20.65 -23.91
CA TYR A 120 -16.40 20.45 -25.36
C TYR A 120 -16.50 18.97 -25.75
N PHE A 121 -17.61 18.31 -25.42
CA PHE A 121 -17.79 16.87 -25.59
C PHE A 121 -17.68 16.40 -27.05
N GLU A 122 -18.29 17.10 -28.00
CA GLU A 122 -18.25 16.71 -29.42
C GLU A 122 -16.82 16.72 -29.97
N ARG A 123 -16.05 17.77 -29.63
CA ARG A 123 -14.62 17.84 -29.94
C ARG A 123 -13.83 16.73 -29.27
N ALA A 124 -14.14 16.41 -28.01
CA ALA A 124 -13.48 15.36 -27.26
C ALA A 124 -13.71 13.96 -27.89
N PHE A 125 -14.95 13.65 -28.29
CA PHE A 125 -15.25 12.39 -28.98
C PHE A 125 -14.58 12.30 -30.35
N ALA A 126 -14.58 13.39 -31.14
CA ALA A 126 -13.87 13.44 -32.42
C ALA A 126 -12.36 13.16 -32.26
N LEU A 127 -11.73 13.72 -31.21
CA LEU A 127 -10.32 13.46 -30.91
C LEU A 127 -10.03 11.99 -30.57
N LEU A 128 -11.00 11.25 -30.01
CA LEU A 128 -10.85 9.82 -29.70
C LEU A 128 -11.16 8.91 -30.89
N GLN A 129 -11.93 9.37 -31.88
CA GLN A 129 -12.36 8.56 -33.02
C GLN A 129 -11.17 8.01 -33.84
N GLN A 130 -10.13 8.83 -34.02
CA GLN A 130 -8.88 8.42 -34.70
C GLN A 130 -8.12 7.29 -33.98
N TYR A 131 -8.42 7.05 -32.71
CA TYR A 131 -7.78 6.05 -31.85
C TYR A 131 -8.59 4.76 -31.70
N ARG A 132 -9.80 4.70 -32.25
CA ARG A 132 -10.77 3.60 -32.09
C ARG A 132 -10.26 2.26 -32.67
N ALA A 133 -9.54 2.30 -33.78
CA ALA A 133 -9.01 1.10 -34.45
C ALA A 133 -7.58 0.71 -34.02
N ARG A 134 -6.77 1.66 -33.52
CA ARG A 134 -5.31 1.49 -33.33
C ARG A 134 -4.82 1.43 -31.88
N SER A 135 -5.63 1.81 -30.89
CA SER A 135 -5.08 2.22 -29.56
C SER A 135 -5.49 1.35 -28.37
N GLY A 136 -6.16 0.23 -28.63
CA GLY A 136 -6.48 -0.77 -27.61
C GLY A 136 -7.31 -0.24 -26.43
N ARG A 137 -7.26 -1.00 -25.32
CA ARG A 137 -8.04 -0.82 -24.08
C ARG A 137 -8.06 0.63 -23.54
N THR A 138 -6.94 1.35 -23.65
CA THR A 138 -6.81 2.71 -23.08
C THR A 138 -7.72 3.76 -23.74
N ALA A 139 -7.96 3.68 -25.06
CA ALA A 139 -8.85 4.60 -25.75
C ALA A 139 -10.32 4.34 -25.39
N HIS A 140 -10.71 3.08 -25.22
CA HIS A 140 -12.04 2.72 -24.73
C HIS A 140 -12.28 3.28 -23.32
N GLY A 141 -11.29 3.17 -22.42
CA GLY A 141 -11.37 3.77 -21.09
C GLY A 141 -11.58 5.29 -21.14
N ALA A 142 -10.85 6.01 -22.01
CA ALA A 142 -11.04 7.45 -22.19
C ALA A 142 -12.45 7.80 -22.71
N GLN A 143 -12.98 7.00 -23.64
CA GLN A 143 -14.34 7.19 -24.17
C GLN A 143 -15.40 6.99 -23.08
N ALA A 144 -15.25 5.97 -22.23
CA ALA A 144 -16.13 5.74 -21.09
C ALA A 144 -16.11 6.90 -20.08
N ILE A 145 -14.94 7.49 -19.82
CA ILE A 145 -14.80 8.68 -18.98
C ILE A 145 -15.55 9.88 -19.59
N LEU A 146 -15.52 10.08 -20.92
CA LEU A 146 -16.28 11.15 -21.58
C LEU A 146 -17.79 10.98 -21.44
N TYR A 147 -18.31 9.76 -21.63
CA TYR A 147 -19.74 9.51 -21.39
C TYR A 147 -20.13 9.81 -19.95
N ARG A 148 -19.30 9.41 -18.97
CA ARG A 148 -19.48 9.70 -17.55
C ARG A 148 -19.48 11.21 -17.27
N MET A 149 -18.52 11.97 -17.84
CA MET A 149 -18.44 13.43 -17.67
C MET A 149 -19.67 14.16 -18.23
N GLY A 150 -20.27 13.62 -19.30
CA GLY A 150 -21.51 14.13 -19.87
C GLY A 150 -22.79 13.57 -19.25
N ALA A 151 -22.69 12.74 -18.19
CA ALA A 151 -23.80 11.99 -17.61
C ALA A 151 -24.65 11.21 -18.64
N ARG A 152 -24.01 10.70 -19.72
CA ARG A 152 -24.65 9.99 -20.84
C ARG A 152 -24.74 8.47 -20.59
N TRP A 153 -25.39 8.05 -19.50
CA TRP A 153 -25.34 6.66 -19.00
C TRP A 153 -25.99 5.63 -19.95
N GLU A 154 -27.15 5.93 -20.53
CA GLU A 154 -27.80 5.03 -21.50
C GLU A 154 -26.95 4.85 -22.77
N THR A 155 -26.29 5.93 -23.21
CA THR A 155 -25.41 5.89 -24.37
C THR A 155 -24.17 5.05 -24.08
N LEU A 156 -23.63 5.16 -22.86
CA LEU A 156 -22.52 4.32 -22.40
C LEU A 156 -22.89 2.83 -22.40
N LEU A 157 -24.07 2.46 -21.90
CA LEU A 157 -24.52 1.06 -21.91
C LEU A 157 -24.69 0.53 -23.34
N ARG A 158 -25.38 1.28 -24.21
CA ARG A 158 -25.54 0.91 -25.63
C ARG A 158 -24.21 0.78 -26.35
N TRP A 159 -23.25 1.66 -26.04
CA TRP A 159 -21.90 1.59 -26.61
C TRP A 159 -21.14 0.34 -26.13
N LEU A 160 -21.24 -0.03 -24.85
CA LEU A 160 -20.61 -1.24 -24.32
C LEU A 160 -21.21 -2.53 -24.92
N GLN A 161 -22.50 -2.53 -25.24
CA GLN A 161 -23.17 -3.65 -25.91
C GLN A 161 -22.68 -3.90 -27.35
N GLN A 162 -21.99 -2.94 -27.97
CA GLN A 162 -21.40 -3.11 -29.31
C GLN A 162 -20.15 -4.02 -29.29
N PHE A 163 -19.56 -4.25 -28.11
CA PHE A 163 -18.44 -5.17 -27.94
C PHE A 163 -18.97 -6.56 -27.57
N PRO A 164 -18.29 -7.66 -28.00
CA PRO A 164 -18.60 -8.99 -27.48
C PRO A 164 -18.57 -8.97 -25.96
N GLN A 165 -19.57 -9.57 -25.28
CA GLN A 165 -19.73 -9.47 -23.81
C GLN A 165 -18.46 -9.87 -23.02
N GLN A 166 -17.59 -10.69 -23.59
CA GLN A 166 -16.35 -11.11 -22.96
C GLN A 166 -15.20 -10.09 -23.05
N GLY A 167 -15.27 -9.09 -23.94
CA GLY A 167 -14.15 -8.17 -24.21
C GLY A 167 -14.05 -7.01 -23.22
N TRP A 168 -15.16 -6.32 -22.95
CA TRP A 168 -15.15 -5.11 -22.12
C TRP A 168 -15.17 -5.40 -20.62
N TRP A 169 -15.76 -6.52 -20.18
CA TRP A 169 -15.75 -6.92 -18.76
C TRP A 169 -14.34 -7.29 -18.27
N GLN A 170 -13.43 -7.63 -19.18
CA GLN A 170 -12.01 -7.89 -18.88
C GLN A 170 -11.20 -6.61 -18.64
N ASP A 171 -11.78 -5.44 -18.91
CA ASP A 171 -11.17 -4.14 -18.62
C ASP A 171 -11.78 -3.54 -17.34
N PRO A 172 -10.99 -3.33 -16.28
CA PRO A 172 -11.52 -2.80 -15.02
C PRO A 172 -12.11 -1.40 -15.15
N VAL A 173 -11.59 -0.57 -16.06
CA VAL A 173 -12.11 0.80 -16.26
C VAL A 173 -13.49 0.75 -16.89
N LEU A 174 -13.66 -0.07 -17.94
CA LEU A 174 -14.95 -0.22 -18.61
C LEU A 174 -15.99 -0.89 -17.71
N ALA A 175 -15.61 -1.96 -17.02
CA ALA A 175 -16.50 -2.65 -16.09
C ALA A 175 -16.91 -1.73 -14.91
N GLY A 176 -15.99 -0.92 -14.37
CA GLY A 176 -16.33 0.07 -13.34
C GLY A 176 -17.33 1.14 -13.83
N HIS A 177 -17.18 1.61 -15.08
CA HIS A 177 -18.12 2.56 -15.67
C HIS A 177 -19.48 1.93 -16.04
N TYR A 178 -19.50 0.67 -16.45
CA TYR A 178 -20.72 -0.11 -16.62
C TYR A 178 -21.52 -0.19 -15.31
N LEU A 179 -20.85 -0.55 -14.21
CA LEU A 179 -21.48 -0.62 -12.89
C LEU A 179 -22.04 0.74 -12.47
N ARG A 180 -21.30 1.82 -12.72
CA ARG A 180 -21.82 3.17 -12.51
C ARG A 180 -23.08 3.45 -13.32
N ALA A 181 -23.10 3.08 -14.59
CA ALA A 181 -24.28 3.29 -15.44
C ALA A 181 -25.50 2.51 -14.93
N LEU A 182 -25.34 1.25 -14.49
CA LEU A 182 -26.44 0.49 -13.88
C LEU A 182 -27.03 1.22 -12.66
N GLY A 183 -26.16 1.65 -11.74
CA GLY A 183 -26.57 2.36 -10.54
C GLY A 183 -27.27 3.69 -10.82
N GLU A 184 -26.75 4.49 -11.75
CA GLU A 184 -27.33 5.79 -12.13
C GLU A 184 -28.66 5.65 -12.89
N LEU A 185 -28.94 4.47 -13.46
CA LEU A 185 -30.20 4.11 -14.11
C LEU A 185 -31.16 3.32 -13.20
N GLY A 186 -30.80 3.13 -11.93
CA GLY A 186 -31.67 2.52 -10.91
C GLY A 186 -31.59 0.99 -10.79
N ASP A 187 -30.73 0.30 -11.56
CA ASP A 187 -30.51 -1.13 -11.42
C ASP A 187 -29.53 -1.43 -10.27
N LEU A 188 -30.05 -1.36 -9.04
CA LEU A 188 -29.24 -1.56 -7.83
C LEU A 188 -28.80 -3.02 -7.64
N ASN A 189 -29.65 -4.01 -7.98
CA ASN A 189 -29.27 -5.42 -7.90
C ASN A 189 -28.15 -5.73 -8.90
N GLY A 190 -28.28 -5.30 -10.16
CA GLY A 190 -27.24 -5.48 -11.17
C GLY A 190 -25.92 -4.79 -10.79
N LEU A 191 -25.99 -3.61 -10.17
CA LEU A 191 -24.81 -2.93 -9.60
C LEU A 191 -24.13 -3.79 -8.51
N VAL A 192 -24.88 -4.28 -7.53
CA VAL A 192 -24.31 -5.03 -6.39
C VAL A 192 -23.75 -6.38 -6.82
N TRP A 193 -24.51 -7.14 -7.61
CA TRP A 193 -24.05 -8.41 -8.20
C TRP A 193 -22.84 -8.22 -9.11
N GLY A 194 -22.90 -7.20 -9.95
CA GLY A 194 -21.80 -6.85 -10.84
C GLY A 194 -20.56 -6.42 -10.05
N LEU A 195 -20.71 -5.69 -8.95
CA LEU A 195 -19.61 -5.35 -8.04
C LEU A 195 -19.01 -6.60 -7.39
N HIS A 196 -19.82 -7.55 -6.93
CA HIS A 196 -19.30 -8.82 -6.39
C HIS A 196 -18.43 -9.57 -7.41
N ARG A 197 -18.90 -9.68 -8.67
CA ARG A 197 -18.12 -10.26 -9.77
C ARG A 197 -16.84 -9.45 -10.06
N TYR A 198 -16.97 -8.12 -10.07
CA TYR A 198 -15.87 -7.21 -10.32
C TYR A 198 -14.77 -7.34 -9.26
N GLU A 199 -15.13 -7.48 -7.98
CA GLU A 199 -14.16 -7.68 -6.90
C GLU A 199 -13.45 -9.02 -6.95
N ARG A 200 -14.12 -10.09 -7.39
CA ARG A 200 -13.46 -11.38 -7.61
C ARG A 200 -12.39 -11.30 -8.68
N GLN A 201 -12.57 -10.45 -9.69
CA GLN A 201 -11.65 -10.33 -10.81
C GLN A 201 -10.57 -9.25 -10.61
N PHE A 202 -10.95 -8.10 -10.05
CA PHE A 202 -10.12 -6.90 -9.96
C PHE A 202 -9.92 -6.42 -8.53
N GLY A 203 -10.34 -7.18 -7.51
CA GLY A 203 -10.32 -6.76 -6.11
C GLY A 203 -8.93 -6.41 -5.55
N ALA A 204 -7.86 -6.93 -6.16
CA ALA A 204 -6.50 -6.55 -5.81
C ALA A 204 -6.13 -5.11 -6.24
N LEU A 205 -6.82 -4.55 -7.24
CA LEU A 205 -6.59 -3.22 -7.78
C LEU A 205 -7.40 -2.17 -7.00
N LYS A 206 -6.97 -1.85 -5.76
CA LYS A 206 -7.67 -0.88 -4.88
C LYS A 206 -8.09 0.42 -5.58
N ALA A 207 -7.21 0.99 -6.41
CA ALA A 207 -7.48 2.23 -7.13
C ALA A 207 -8.69 2.15 -8.09
N MET A 208 -9.02 0.94 -8.55
CA MET A 208 -10.17 0.67 -9.42
C MET A 208 -11.38 0.13 -8.65
N ARG A 209 -11.15 -0.58 -7.54
CA ARG A 209 -12.17 -1.19 -6.70
C ARG A 209 -12.89 -0.18 -5.80
N ASP A 210 -12.12 0.64 -5.08
CA ASP A 210 -12.65 1.49 -4.02
C ASP A 210 -13.63 2.57 -4.54
N PRO A 211 -13.41 3.19 -5.72
CA PRO A 211 -14.40 4.10 -6.29
C PRO A 211 -15.75 3.44 -6.61
N VAL A 212 -15.73 2.18 -7.08
CA VAL A 212 -16.95 1.42 -7.40
C VAL A 212 -17.66 0.99 -6.11
N ARG A 213 -16.91 0.62 -5.06
CA ARG A 213 -17.47 0.40 -3.71
C ARG A 213 -18.17 1.65 -3.18
N ALA A 214 -17.51 2.80 -3.20
CA ALA A 214 -18.11 4.03 -2.70
C ALA A 214 -19.38 4.42 -3.48
N LEU A 215 -19.37 4.25 -4.80
CA LEU A 215 -20.56 4.40 -5.63
C LEU A 215 -21.71 3.51 -5.13
N ALA A 216 -21.46 2.20 -4.99
CA ALA A 216 -22.49 1.25 -4.55
C ALA A 216 -23.00 1.58 -3.14
N LEU A 217 -22.11 1.88 -2.20
CA LEU A 217 -22.48 2.27 -0.84
C LEU A 217 -23.29 3.57 -0.80
N ALA A 218 -22.99 4.53 -1.68
CA ALA A 218 -23.75 5.76 -1.78
C ALA A 218 -25.15 5.52 -2.35
N LEU A 219 -25.26 4.79 -3.48
CA LEU A 219 -26.54 4.52 -4.13
C LEU A 219 -27.42 3.54 -3.35
N CYS A 220 -26.84 2.66 -2.55
CA CYS A 220 -27.56 1.69 -1.71
C CYS A 220 -27.76 2.17 -0.25
N ALA A 221 -27.63 3.47 0.01
CA ALA A 221 -27.90 4.10 1.31
C ALA A 221 -27.10 3.52 2.50
N ARG A 222 -25.78 3.31 2.34
CA ARG A 222 -24.85 2.86 3.39
C ARG A 222 -23.90 3.98 3.85
N PRO A 223 -24.38 5.02 4.57
CA PRO A 223 -23.62 6.26 4.83
C PRO A 223 -22.37 6.07 5.70
N GLN A 224 -22.41 5.19 6.71
CA GLN A 224 -21.26 4.94 7.58
C GLN A 224 -20.12 4.21 6.84
N ALA A 225 -20.48 3.19 6.05
CA ALA A 225 -19.52 2.48 5.21
C ALA A 225 -18.96 3.37 4.10
N LEU A 226 -19.81 4.21 3.49
CA LEU A 226 -19.39 5.21 2.53
C LEU A 226 -18.36 6.18 3.12
N GLN A 227 -18.59 6.68 4.33
CA GLN A 227 -17.66 7.59 5.00
C GLN A 227 -16.26 6.94 5.16
N ARG A 228 -16.22 5.66 5.53
CA ARG A 228 -14.95 4.90 5.64
C ARG A 228 -14.29 4.72 4.27
N ALA A 229 -15.06 4.31 3.26
CA ALA A 229 -14.55 4.14 1.89
C ALA A 229 -13.97 5.45 1.33
N LEU A 230 -14.64 6.58 1.58
CA LEU A 230 -14.18 7.91 1.14
C LEU A 230 -12.98 8.43 1.95
N ALA A 231 -12.79 8.00 3.20
CA ALA A 231 -11.67 8.44 4.04
C ALA A 231 -10.31 8.01 3.47
N ASP A 232 -10.22 6.80 2.92
CA ASP A 232 -9.01 6.31 2.25
C ASP A 232 -8.92 6.79 0.77
N MET A 233 -9.89 7.56 0.29
CA MET A 233 -9.95 8.13 -1.08
C MET A 233 -9.97 9.67 -1.07
N PRO A 234 -8.81 10.33 -0.88
CA PRO A 234 -8.74 11.79 -0.85
C PRO A 234 -9.13 12.47 -2.18
N HIS A 235 -9.11 11.72 -3.30
CA HIS A 235 -9.39 12.21 -4.65
C HIS A 235 -10.48 11.37 -5.32
N ALA A 236 -11.63 11.23 -4.68
CA ALA A 236 -12.78 10.55 -5.29
C ALA A 236 -13.22 11.27 -6.59
N PRO A 237 -13.75 10.54 -7.58
CA PRO A 237 -14.42 11.16 -8.72
C PRO A 237 -15.64 11.93 -8.20
N HIS A 238 -15.69 13.24 -8.42
CA HIS A 238 -16.58 14.20 -7.74
C HIS A 238 -16.23 14.44 -6.26
N SER A 239 -16.81 15.50 -5.67
CA SER A 239 -16.55 15.84 -4.27
C SER A 239 -17.08 14.77 -3.31
N ARG A 240 -16.45 14.61 -2.14
CA ARG A 240 -17.00 13.77 -1.05
C ARG A 240 -18.42 14.20 -0.68
N ALA A 241 -18.69 15.50 -0.75
CA ALA A 241 -20.01 16.07 -0.52
C ALA A 241 -21.06 15.56 -1.52
N PHE A 242 -20.71 15.38 -2.81
CA PHE A 242 -21.62 14.81 -3.81
C PHE A 242 -22.05 13.39 -3.43
N TRP A 243 -21.12 12.53 -2.98
CA TRP A 243 -21.44 11.17 -2.57
C TRP A 243 -22.21 11.10 -1.26
N HIS A 244 -21.94 12.00 -0.31
CA HIS A 244 -22.76 12.09 0.91
C HIS A 244 -24.19 12.56 0.60
N ALA A 245 -24.37 13.53 -0.29
CA ALA A 245 -25.68 13.98 -0.73
C ALA A 245 -26.43 12.86 -1.48
N THR A 246 -25.71 12.09 -2.31
CA THR A 246 -26.22 10.87 -2.95
C THR A 246 -26.80 9.89 -1.93
N ALA A 247 -26.03 9.58 -0.88
CA ALA A 247 -26.46 8.65 0.15
C ALA A 247 -27.66 9.16 0.94
N ALA A 248 -27.74 10.47 1.19
CA ALA A 248 -28.92 11.08 1.82
C ALA A 248 -30.18 10.92 0.95
N LEU A 249 -30.07 11.19 -0.35
CA LEU A 249 -31.17 10.98 -1.30
C LEU A 249 -31.62 9.51 -1.34
N ALA A 250 -30.66 8.58 -1.44
CA ALA A 250 -30.94 7.14 -1.46
C ALA A 250 -31.57 6.65 -0.16
N ALA A 251 -31.22 7.25 0.99
CA ALA A 251 -31.81 6.94 2.29
C ALA A 251 -33.23 7.52 2.48
N GLY A 252 -33.74 8.29 1.51
CA GLY A 252 -35.06 8.93 1.57
C GLY A 252 -35.06 10.36 2.10
N ASP A 253 -33.92 10.89 2.56
CA ASP A 253 -33.78 12.29 3.01
C ASP A 253 -33.60 13.23 1.79
N ARG A 254 -34.69 13.38 1.03
CA ARG A 254 -34.70 14.10 -0.25
C ARG A 254 -34.32 15.57 -0.08
N GLN A 255 -34.88 16.24 0.93
CA GLN A 255 -34.66 17.66 1.16
C GLN A 255 -33.19 17.97 1.44
N ARG A 256 -32.57 17.24 2.37
CA ARG A 256 -31.15 17.44 2.71
C ARG A 256 -30.26 17.13 1.52
N GLY A 257 -30.50 16.02 0.82
CA GLY A 257 -29.70 15.64 -0.33
C GLY A 257 -29.78 16.65 -1.48
N GLN A 258 -30.97 17.18 -1.77
CA GLN A 258 -31.16 18.22 -2.79
C GLN A 258 -30.45 19.52 -2.41
N GLN A 259 -30.62 19.99 -1.17
CA GLN A 259 -29.94 21.19 -0.66
C GLN A 259 -28.41 21.06 -0.76
N GLN A 260 -27.86 19.91 -0.37
CA GLN A 260 -26.43 19.65 -0.47
C GLN A 260 -25.92 19.64 -1.92
N LEU A 261 -26.70 19.07 -2.86
CA LEU A 261 -26.33 19.08 -4.28
C LEU A 261 -26.41 20.48 -4.90
N GLN A 262 -27.45 21.25 -4.58
CA GLN A 262 -27.62 22.62 -5.04
C GLN A 262 -26.49 23.53 -4.53
N ALA A 263 -26.08 23.37 -3.26
CA ALA A 263 -24.95 24.10 -2.69
C ALA A 263 -23.63 23.79 -3.38
N LEU A 264 -23.47 22.62 -4.00
CA LEU A 264 -22.28 22.27 -4.78
C LEU A 264 -22.32 22.83 -6.20
N GLN A 265 -23.51 23.14 -6.74
CA GLN A 265 -23.70 23.39 -8.16
C GLN A 265 -23.04 24.69 -8.64
N SER A 266 -23.07 25.76 -7.85
CA SER A 266 -22.63 27.11 -8.25
C SER A 266 -21.15 27.20 -8.65
N ASP A 267 -20.28 26.44 -7.98
CA ASP A 267 -18.82 26.47 -8.19
C ASP A 267 -18.27 25.19 -8.84
N SER A 268 -19.16 24.37 -9.42
CA SER A 268 -18.78 23.07 -9.97
C SER A 268 -18.21 23.17 -11.39
N ALA A 269 -17.08 22.48 -11.61
CA ALA A 269 -16.61 22.21 -12.97
C ALA A 269 -17.66 21.43 -13.79
N PRO A 270 -17.69 21.57 -15.13
CA PRO A 270 -18.75 21.00 -15.97
C PRO A 270 -19.09 19.52 -15.72
N PRO A 271 -18.12 18.59 -15.53
CA PRO A 271 -18.45 17.19 -15.23
C PRO A 271 -19.21 16.98 -13.92
N LEU A 272 -18.91 17.77 -12.88
CA LEU A 272 -19.62 17.71 -11.61
C LEU A 272 -21.00 18.36 -11.73
N ALA A 273 -21.09 19.49 -12.44
CA ALA A 273 -22.38 20.14 -12.72
C ALA A 273 -23.34 19.20 -13.48
N ASN A 274 -22.84 18.49 -14.51
CA ASN A 274 -23.62 17.49 -15.25
C ASN A 274 -24.07 16.33 -14.35
N ALA A 275 -23.19 15.84 -13.47
CA ALA A 275 -23.54 14.76 -12.54
C ALA A 275 -24.59 15.21 -11.50
N ILE A 276 -24.48 16.45 -11.00
CA ILE A 276 -25.48 17.06 -10.11
C ILE A 276 -26.82 17.21 -10.83
N ALA A 277 -26.83 17.78 -12.03
CA ALA A 277 -28.03 17.97 -12.84
C ALA A 277 -28.71 16.63 -13.14
N TRP A 278 -27.94 15.62 -13.56
CA TRP A 278 -28.45 14.26 -13.75
C TRP A 278 -29.10 13.71 -12.48
N ARG A 279 -28.42 13.84 -11.34
CA ARG A 279 -28.90 13.28 -10.08
C ARG A 279 -30.15 13.97 -9.54
N LEU A 280 -30.27 15.28 -9.73
CA LEU A 280 -31.48 16.02 -9.35
C LEU A 280 -32.66 15.65 -10.24
N ALA A 281 -32.43 15.43 -11.54
CA ALA A 281 -33.45 14.98 -12.48
C ALA A 281 -33.84 13.51 -12.30
N HIS A 282 -32.89 12.67 -11.90
CA HIS A 282 -33.05 11.22 -11.70
C HIS A 282 -32.56 10.83 -10.29
N PRO A 283 -33.40 11.02 -9.26
CA PRO A 283 -33.07 10.62 -7.90
C PRO A 283 -32.73 9.12 -7.83
N PRO A 284 -31.84 8.68 -6.92
CA PRO A 284 -31.50 7.27 -6.78
C PRO A 284 -32.74 6.43 -6.49
N ALA A 285 -32.78 5.21 -7.04
CA ALA A 285 -33.80 4.22 -6.70
C ALA A 285 -33.80 3.94 -5.18
N ASN A 286 -34.97 3.66 -4.62
CA ASN A 286 -35.12 3.37 -3.20
C ASN A 286 -34.54 1.98 -2.88
N PRO A 287 -33.42 1.87 -2.14
CA PRO A 287 -32.76 0.59 -1.90
C PRO A 287 -33.66 -0.43 -1.19
N GLN A 288 -34.54 0.01 -0.29
CA GLN A 288 -35.47 -0.86 0.44
C GLN A 288 -36.54 -1.49 -0.47
N GLN A 289 -36.84 -0.86 -1.61
CA GLN A 289 -37.82 -1.36 -2.58
C GLN A 289 -37.16 -2.15 -3.73
N THR A 290 -35.89 -1.86 -4.03
CA THR A 290 -35.18 -2.44 -5.17
C THR A 290 -34.30 -3.62 -4.80
N LEU A 291 -33.58 -3.57 -3.67
CA LEU A 291 -32.56 -4.57 -3.33
C LEU A 291 -33.18 -5.88 -2.86
N ASP A 292 -32.71 -6.98 -3.45
CA ASP A 292 -33.02 -8.33 -2.98
C ASP A 292 -32.18 -8.72 -1.74
N ALA A 293 -32.58 -9.82 -1.09
CA ALA A 293 -31.90 -10.32 0.11
C ALA A 293 -30.43 -10.70 -0.13
N GLU A 294 -30.06 -11.08 -1.35
CA GLU A 294 -28.68 -11.42 -1.68
C GLU A 294 -27.80 -10.19 -1.83
N SER A 295 -28.31 -9.15 -2.48
CA SER A 295 -27.65 -7.86 -2.64
C SER A 295 -27.43 -7.19 -1.29
N TRP A 296 -28.39 -7.29 -0.36
CA TRP A 296 -28.16 -6.86 1.03
C TRP A 296 -27.01 -7.62 1.70
N ARG A 297 -26.98 -8.96 1.59
CA ARG A 297 -25.88 -9.77 2.12
C ARG A 297 -24.52 -9.40 1.51
N LEU A 298 -24.47 -9.11 0.21
CA LEU A 298 -23.25 -8.69 -0.48
C LEU A 298 -22.78 -7.30 -0.02
N LEU A 299 -23.70 -6.36 0.21
CA LEU A 299 -23.37 -5.06 0.79
C LEU A 299 -22.80 -5.19 2.20
N ASP A 300 -23.44 -5.99 3.07
CA ASP A 300 -22.95 -6.23 4.43
C ASP A 300 -21.55 -6.87 4.43
N GLN A 301 -21.25 -7.76 3.46
CA GLN A 301 -19.90 -8.28 3.27
C GLN A 301 -18.89 -7.19 2.91
N ILE A 302 -19.25 -6.24 2.04
CA ILE A 302 -18.37 -5.11 1.69
C ILE A 302 -18.12 -4.22 2.91
N GLU A 303 -19.14 -3.95 3.72
CA GLU A 303 -18.97 -3.17 4.96
C GLU A 303 -18.03 -3.86 5.95
N CYS A 304 -18.19 -5.16 6.14
CA CYS A 304 -17.31 -5.97 6.97
C CYS A 304 -15.86 -5.92 6.45
N GLN A 305 -15.66 -6.07 5.14
CA GLN A 305 -14.34 -5.97 4.53
C GLN A 305 -13.71 -4.59 4.72
N LEU A 306 -14.47 -3.49 4.59
CA LEU A 306 -13.96 -2.14 4.83
C LEU A 306 -13.49 -1.96 6.28
N TYR A 307 -14.22 -2.54 7.24
CA TYR A 307 -13.80 -2.56 8.63
C TYR A 307 -12.49 -3.34 8.82
N GLU A 308 -12.39 -4.53 8.25
CA GLU A 308 -11.17 -5.34 8.29
C GLU A 308 -9.97 -4.64 7.61
N GLU A 309 -10.19 -3.97 6.48
CA GLU A 309 -9.14 -3.22 5.77
C GLU A 309 -8.63 -2.03 6.59
N ALA A 310 -9.54 -1.30 7.25
CA ALA A 310 -9.15 -0.20 8.12
C ALA A 310 -8.31 -0.70 9.30
N ARG A 311 -8.64 -1.89 9.83
CA ARG A 311 -8.00 -2.45 11.02
C ARG A 311 -6.67 -3.16 10.72
N TYR A 312 -6.66 -4.05 9.75
CA TYR A 312 -5.52 -4.94 9.43
C TYR A 312 -4.79 -4.54 8.15
N GLY A 313 -5.44 -3.80 7.26
CA GLY A 313 -4.91 -3.52 5.93
C GLY A 313 -3.62 -2.69 5.93
N LYS A 314 -3.41 -1.87 6.97
CA LYS A 314 -2.23 -1.02 7.18
C LYS A 314 -1.07 -1.72 7.92
N ALA A 315 -1.24 -2.98 8.32
CA ALA A 315 -0.15 -3.79 8.88
C ALA A 315 0.99 -3.89 7.86
N LEU A 316 2.23 -3.74 8.33
CA LEU A 316 3.45 -3.82 7.51
C LEU A 316 3.53 -2.77 6.38
N MET A 317 2.70 -1.72 6.42
CA MET A 317 2.76 -0.60 5.47
C MET A 317 3.39 0.63 6.11
N LEU A 318 4.21 1.32 5.31
CA LEU A 318 4.66 2.68 5.60
C LEU A 318 3.46 3.56 5.95
N THR A 319 3.41 3.96 7.21
CA THR A 319 2.29 4.71 7.74
C THR A 319 2.85 5.92 8.45
N LEU A 320 2.96 7.00 7.68
CA LEU A 320 3.20 8.34 8.18
C LEU A 320 1.99 8.77 9.02
N GLY A 321 2.20 9.09 10.29
CA GLY A 321 1.11 9.44 11.21
C GLY A 321 1.61 9.74 12.62
N ARG A 322 0.70 10.05 13.54
CA ARG A 322 1.02 10.29 14.96
C ARG A 322 1.47 8.97 15.62
N ALA A 323 2.79 8.75 15.67
CA ALA A 323 3.46 7.65 16.36
C ALA A 323 4.59 8.22 17.22
N GLY A 324 4.20 9.01 18.23
CA GLY A 324 5.13 9.81 19.02
C GLY A 324 6.13 8.95 19.79
N ALA A 325 5.69 7.82 20.35
CA ALA A 325 6.57 6.92 21.07
C ALA A 325 7.57 6.24 20.13
N THR A 326 7.13 5.82 18.94
CA THR A 326 8.02 5.25 17.92
C THR A 326 9.11 6.24 17.52
N TYR A 327 8.74 7.49 17.22
CA TYR A 327 9.71 8.51 16.83
C TYR A 327 10.63 8.92 17.98
N ALA A 328 10.13 8.92 19.22
CA ALA A 328 10.96 9.11 20.41
C ALA A 328 11.98 7.99 20.57
N THR A 329 11.57 6.72 20.39
CA THR A 329 12.49 5.57 20.41
C THR A 329 13.55 5.66 19.31
N ILE A 330 13.17 6.07 18.10
CA ILE A 330 14.13 6.32 17.01
C ILE A 330 15.12 7.42 17.41
N GLY A 331 14.62 8.55 17.91
CA GLY A 331 15.46 9.67 18.37
C GLY A 331 16.43 9.26 19.47
N LEU A 332 15.98 8.44 20.43
CA LEU A 332 16.81 7.90 21.50
C LEU A 332 17.95 7.03 20.97
N ASN A 333 17.67 6.11 20.03
CA ASN A 333 18.71 5.28 19.42
C ASN A 333 19.75 6.13 18.66
N VAL A 334 19.30 7.16 17.93
CA VAL A 334 20.21 8.09 17.24
C VAL A 334 21.06 8.88 18.23
N ALA A 335 20.49 9.33 19.34
CA ALA A 335 21.23 10.05 20.39
C ALA A 335 22.29 9.16 21.06
N VAL A 336 21.94 7.91 21.39
CA VAL A 336 22.89 6.92 21.94
C VAL A 336 23.99 6.61 20.94
N PHE A 337 23.66 6.46 19.65
CA PHE A 337 24.65 6.26 18.59
C PHE A 337 25.63 7.43 18.45
N ALA A 338 25.14 8.67 18.56
CA ALA A 338 26.00 9.85 18.55
C ALA A 338 26.94 9.85 19.77
N LEU A 339 26.44 9.46 20.94
CA LEU A 339 27.23 9.36 22.16
C LEU A 339 28.31 8.27 22.07
N GLU A 340 27.97 7.05 21.64
CA GLU A 340 28.97 5.96 21.51
C GLU A 340 30.03 6.30 20.46
N SER A 341 29.63 6.98 19.37
CA SER A 341 30.55 7.47 18.34
C SER A 341 31.53 8.50 18.91
N ALA A 342 31.06 9.44 19.74
CA ALA A 342 31.88 10.48 20.36
C ALA A 342 32.82 9.93 21.45
N LEU A 343 32.41 8.91 22.21
CA LEU A 343 33.16 8.40 23.37
C LEU A 343 34.27 7.39 23.03
N GLY A 344 34.33 6.90 21.79
CA GLY A 344 35.33 5.90 21.39
C GLY A 344 35.09 5.21 20.06
N GLY A 345 34.06 5.62 19.30
CA GLY A 345 33.71 5.08 17.99
C GLY A 345 32.70 3.94 18.06
N SER A 346 31.72 3.95 17.16
CA SER A 346 30.65 2.94 17.07
C SER A 346 31.12 1.60 16.48
N THR A 347 32.33 1.53 15.91
CA THR A 347 32.91 0.30 15.34
C THR A 347 33.99 -0.31 16.24
N ASN A 348 34.18 0.26 17.44
CA ASN A 348 35.15 -0.23 18.41
C ASN A 348 34.44 -1.12 19.44
N ALA A 349 34.70 -2.43 19.39
CA ALA A 349 34.06 -3.40 20.27
C ALA A 349 34.29 -3.11 21.77
N ALA A 350 35.53 -2.77 22.16
CA ALA A 350 35.86 -2.45 23.54
C ALA A 350 35.10 -1.21 24.06
N ASN A 351 34.85 -0.23 23.18
CA ASN A 351 34.03 0.93 23.53
C ASN A 351 32.57 0.52 23.75
N LEU A 352 31.99 -0.29 22.87
CA LEU A 352 30.61 -0.78 23.01
C LEU A 352 30.45 -1.65 24.27
N GLU A 353 31.42 -2.50 24.58
CA GLU A 353 31.46 -3.28 25.81
C GLU A 353 31.47 -2.40 27.06
N ARG A 354 32.30 -1.35 27.08
CA ARG A 354 32.29 -0.36 28.17
C ARG A 354 30.94 0.34 28.31
N LEU A 355 30.27 0.62 27.20
CA LEU A 355 28.99 1.33 27.16
C LEU A 355 27.77 0.44 27.45
N GLY A 356 27.95 -0.88 27.56
CA GLY A 356 26.90 -1.80 27.97
C GLY A 356 26.47 -2.81 26.92
N ALA A 357 27.31 -3.12 25.93
CA ALA A 357 27.06 -4.25 25.05
C ALA A 357 26.87 -5.54 25.86
N LEU A 358 26.05 -6.44 25.33
CA LEU A 358 25.66 -7.64 26.06
C LEU A 358 26.86 -8.58 26.19
N GLN A 359 27.17 -8.94 27.44
CA GLN A 359 28.14 -9.97 27.79
C GLN A 359 27.48 -10.95 28.78
N PRO A 360 27.19 -12.20 28.36
CA PRO A 360 26.46 -13.15 29.20
C PRO A 360 27.10 -13.39 30.58
N ALA A 361 28.42 -13.52 30.65
CA ALA A 361 29.13 -13.72 31.92
C ALA A 361 29.05 -12.47 32.82
N ALA A 362 29.25 -11.27 32.28
CA ALA A 362 29.13 -10.03 33.06
C ALA A 362 27.71 -9.81 33.60
N VAL A 363 26.68 -10.20 32.82
CA VAL A 363 25.29 -10.13 33.28
C VAL A 363 25.03 -11.13 34.41
N TRP A 364 25.35 -12.40 34.18
CA TRP A 364 24.92 -13.48 35.08
C TRP A 364 25.81 -13.63 36.32
N TRP A 365 27.12 -13.53 36.14
CA TRP A 365 28.12 -13.68 37.21
C TRP A 365 28.59 -12.33 37.76
N GLY A 366 28.69 -11.32 36.90
CA GLY A 366 29.10 -9.96 37.28
C GLY A 366 27.97 -9.08 37.82
N GLY A 367 26.71 -9.50 37.71
CA GLY A 367 25.54 -8.74 38.18
C GLY A 367 25.22 -7.50 37.35
N GLU A 368 25.78 -7.37 36.14
CA GLU A 368 25.62 -6.19 35.28
C GLU A 368 24.30 -6.23 34.48
N TRP A 369 23.16 -6.43 35.17
CA TRP A 369 21.83 -6.56 34.57
C TRP A 369 21.39 -5.37 33.71
N TRP A 370 21.94 -4.19 33.96
CA TRP A 370 21.71 -2.98 33.18
C TRP A 370 22.11 -3.14 31.70
N ARG A 371 23.04 -4.05 31.38
CA ARG A 371 23.43 -4.40 30.01
C ARG A 371 22.27 -4.97 29.20
N LEU A 372 21.32 -5.66 29.84
CA LEU A 372 20.12 -6.16 29.17
C LEU A 372 19.30 -5.03 28.56
N LEU A 373 19.31 -3.85 29.19
CA LEU A 373 18.65 -2.66 28.66
C LEU A 373 19.58 -1.88 27.71
N ALA A 374 20.81 -1.59 28.12
CA ALA A 374 21.73 -0.74 27.37
C ALA A 374 22.06 -1.31 25.98
N ALA A 375 22.29 -2.62 25.87
CA ALA A 375 22.62 -3.28 24.61
C ALA A 375 21.55 -3.08 23.52
N ASN A 376 20.28 -2.87 23.88
CA ASN A 376 19.20 -2.63 22.92
C ASN A 376 19.27 -1.25 22.22
N PHE A 377 20.13 -0.34 22.67
CA PHE A 377 20.26 1.02 22.11
C PHE A 377 21.62 1.30 21.45
N LEU A 378 22.64 0.47 21.72
CA LEU A 378 23.96 0.56 21.10
C LEU A 378 23.95 -0.02 19.68
N HIS A 379 24.79 0.48 18.76
CA HIS A 379 24.85 -0.04 17.39
C HIS A 379 26.27 -0.13 16.84
N PHE A 380 26.56 -1.24 16.16
CA PHE A 380 27.83 -1.42 15.44
C PHE A 380 27.83 -0.71 14.08
N GLY A 381 28.13 0.59 14.08
CA GLY A 381 28.31 1.40 12.88
C GLY A 381 27.03 1.95 12.22
N PRO A 382 27.17 2.92 11.28
CA PRO A 382 26.03 3.68 10.76
C PRO A 382 25.01 2.85 9.96
N LEU A 383 25.48 1.84 9.22
CA LEU A 383 24.59 0.99 8.42
C LEU A 383 23.68 0.12 9.30
N HIS A 384 24.20 -0.37 10.43
CA HIS A 384 23.41 -1.14 11.39
C HIS A 384 22.34 -0.27 12.05
N LEU A 385 22.68 0.96 12.46
CA LEU A 385 21.70 1.93 12.94
C LEU A 385 20.64 2.22 11.88
N ALA A 386 21.04 2.54 10.64
CA ALA A 386 20.11 2.89 9.58
C ALA A 386 19.11 1.77 9.29
N ALA A 387 19.56 0.50 9.29
CA ALA A 387 18.69 -0.66 9.11
C ALA A 387 17.67 -0.81 10.26
N ASN A 388 18.10 -0.66 11.52
CA ASN A 388 17.22 -0.73 12.68
C ASN A 388 16.21 0.43 12.71
N MET A 389 16.64 1.65 12.39
CA MET A 389 15.76 2.81 12.36
C MET A 389 14.73 2.69 11.24
N LEU A 390 15.12 2.14 10.07
CA LEU A 390 14.18 1.79 9.02
C LEU A 390 13.18 0.73 9.52
N GLY A 391 13.64 -0.33 10.19
CA GLY A 391 12.76 -1.35 10.77
C GLY A 391 11.75 -0.77 11.77
N LEU A 392 12.19 0.06 12.70
CA LEU A 392 11.33 0.78 13.65
C LEU A 392 10.34 1.71 12.95
N TYR A 393 10.81 2.45 11.95
CA TYR A 393 9.98 3.38 11.20
C TYR A 393 8.88 2.67 10.39
N LEU A 394 9.16 1.46 9.90
CA LEU A 394 8.21 0.64 9.15
C LEU A 394 7.19 -0.08 10.05
N LEU A 395 7.64 -0.64 11.17
CA LEU A 395 6.82 -1.51 12.03
C LEU A 395 6.21 -0.78 13.23
N GLY A 396 6.97 0.11 13.86
CA GLY A 396 6.60 0.80 15.09
C GLY A 396 5.26 1.55 15.01
N PRO A 397 5.00 2.38 13.97
CA PRO A 397 3.78 3.16 13.91
C PRO A 397 2.51 2.31 13.85
N TYR A 398 2.56 1.10 13.28
CA TYR A 398 1.40 0.20 13.23
C TYR A 398 1.11 -0.36 14.63
N VAL A 399 2.13 -0.85 15.33
CA VAL A 399 1.99 -1.41 16.67
C VAL A 399 1.54 -0.33 17.66
N GLU A 400 2.12 0.87 17.60
CA GLU A 400 1.74 1.99 18.46
C GLU A 400 0.29 2.44 18.25
N ARG A 401 -0.19 2.55 17.01
CA ARG A 401 -1.60 2.90 16.77
C ARG A 401 -2.57 1.80 17.17
N THR A 402 -2.14 0.55 17.10
CA THR A 402 -3.00 -0.58 17.47
C THR A 402 -3.09 -0.74 18.98
N LEU A 403 -1.97 -0.62 19.70
CA LEU A 403 -1.91 -0.89 21.14
C LEU A 403 -1.96 0.38 22.01
N GLY A 404 -1.65 1.54 21.45
CA GLY A 404 -1.36 2.78 22.17
C GLY A 404 0.12 2.90 22.56
N ALA A 405 0.56 4.14 22.84
CA ALA A 405 1.96 4.49 23.14
C ALA A 405 2.56 3.68 24.31
N LEU A 406 1.86 3.60 25.45
CA LEU A 406 2.36 2.89 26.63
C LEU A 406 2.59 1.39 26.34
N ARG A 407 1.60 0.72 25.74
CA ARG A 407 1.70 -0.71 25.43
C ARG A 407 2.74 -0.99 24.35
N TYR A 408 2.94 -0.07 23.40
CA TYR A 408 4.05 -0.13 22.46
C TYR A 408 5.41 -0.09 23.18
N CYS A 409 5.62 0.87 24.09
CA CYS A 409 6.88 0.95 24.85
C CYS A 409 7.12 -0.32 25.66
N LEU A 410 6.08 -0.82 26.34
CA LEU A 410 6.15 -2.08 27.09
C LEU A 410 6.50 -3.26 26.19
N ALA A 411 5.85 -3.38 25.02
CA ALA A 411 6.13 -4.45 24.07
C ALA A 411 7.57 -4.37 23.51
N TYR A 412 8.04 -3.17 23.15
CA TYR A 412 9.40 -2.94 22.65
C TYR A 412 10.46 -3.31 23.71
N LEU A 413 10.32 -2.78 24.93
CA LEU A 413 11.28 -3.03 26.01
C LEU A 413 11.22 -4.48 26.47
N ALA A 414 10.04 -5.07 26.65
CA ALA A 414 9.91 -6.47 27.06
C ALA A 414 10.53 -7.41 26.01
N SER A 415 10.33 -7.13 24.72
CA SER A 415 10.92 -7.93 23.64
C SER A 415 12.44 -7.83 23.64
N GLY A 416 12.99 -6.62 23.72
CA GLY A 416 14.44 -6.40 23.72
C GLY A 416 15.10 -7.00 24.95
N VAL A 417 14.70 -6.55 26.14
CA VAL A 417 15.29 -6.98 27.42
C VAL A 417 15.07 -8.48 27.65
N GLY A 418 13.86 -8.99 27.36
CA GLY A 418 13.53 -10.40 27.51
C GLY A 418 14.33 -11.29 26.57
N ALA A 419 14.52 -10.88 25.31
CA ALA A 419 15.36 -11.62 24.37
C ALA A 419 16.82 -11.64 24.79
N MET A 420 17.37 -10.49 25.24
CA MET A 420 18.75 -10.43 25.74
C MET A 420 18.95 -11.31 26.99
N GLY A 421 17.98 -11.29 27.92
CA GLY A 421 18.03 -12.15 29.10
C GLY A 421 17.98 -13.64 28.76
N LEU A 422 17.07 -14.03 27.86
CA LEU A 422 16.95 -15.43 27.42
C LEU A 422 18.17 -15.88 26.59
N TYR A 423 18.75 -14.97 25.81
CA TYR A 423 20.01 -15.21 25.10
C TYR A 423 21.14 -15.50 26.10
N CYS A 424 21.28 -14.71 27.18
CA CYS A 424 22.31 -14.95 28.19
C CYS A 424 22.19 -16.36 28.80
N VAL A 425 20.97 -16.78 29.17
CA VAL A 425 20.73 -18.12 29.73
C VAL A 425 21.15 -19.21 28.75
N LEU A 426 20.74 -19.12 27.49
CA LEU A 426 21.07 -20.11 26.48
C LEU A 426 22.57 -20.12 26.13
N ALA A 427 23.19 -18.95 26.01
CA ALA A 427 24.62 -18.85 25.72
C ALA A 427 25.47 -19.52 26.79
N LEU A 428 25.13 -19.33 28.07
CA LEU A 428 25.82 -19.95 29.20
C LEU A 428 25.59 -21.47 29.25
N GLN A 429 24.38 -21.95 28.95
CA GLN A 429 24.06 -23.38 28.96
C GLN A 429 24.71 -24.14 27.79
N LEU A 430 24.79 -23.52 26.61
CA LEU A 430 25.30 -24.16 25.40
C LEU A 430 26.82 -23.99 25.22
N GLY A 431 27.50 -23.29 26.14
CA GLY A 431 28.94 -22.99 26.01
C GLY A 431 29.28 -22.22 24.74
N SER A 432 28.34 -21.38 24.26
CA SER A 432 28.54 -20.63 23.02
C SER A 432 29.62 -19.56 23.21
N PRO A 433 30.43 -19.26 22.18
CA PRO A 433 31.46 -18.23 22.29
C PRO A 433 30.83 -16.89 22.68
N GLU A 434 31.52 -16.13 23.54
CA GLU A 434 31.10 -14.80 23.97
C GLU A 434 31.07 -13.85 22.76
N GLN A 435 29.89 -13.74 22.15
CA GLN A 435 29.63 -12.74 21.13
C GLN A 435 29.05 -11.49 21.80
N VAL A 436 29.72 -10.37 21.57
CA VAL A 436 29.25 -9.05 21.98
C VAL A 436 27.99 -8.72 21.17
N LEU A 437 26.85 -8.63 21.84
CA LEU A 437 25.57 -8.32 21.21
C LEU A 437 25.17 -6.86 21.45
N VAL A 438 24.82 -6.17 20.38
CA VAL A 438 24.25 -4.82 20.40
C VAL A 438 23.14 -4.71 19.35
N GLY A 439 22.22 -3.78 19.57
CA GLY A 439 21.24 -3.35 18.57
C GLY A 439 19.80 -3.51 19.02
N ALA A 440 18.96 -2.63 18.47
CA ALA A 440 17.51 -2.65 18.67
C ALA A 440 16.80 -3.83 17.96
N SER A 441 17.53 -4.66 17.20
CA SER A 441 16.96 -5.63 16.27
C SER A 441 16.11 -6.71 16.94
N SER A 442 16.49 -7.19 18.13
CA SER A 442 15.67 -8.14 18.91
C SER A 442 14.32 -7.52 19.33
N ALA A 443 14.32 -6.24 19.73
CA ALA A 443 13.10 -5.52 20.06
C ALA A 443 12.23 -5.28 18.82
N ILE A 444 12.83 -4.97 17.67
CA ILE A 444 12.14 -4.82 16.37
C ILE A 444 11.50 -6.15 15.93
N MET A 445 12.23 -7.26 16.05
CA MET A 445 11.68 -8.60 15.79
C MET A 445 10.55 -8.95 16.75
N GLY A 446 10.62 -8.49 18.00
CA GLY A 446 9.49 -8.58 18.91
C GLY A 446 8.26 -7.78 18.48
N LEU A 447 8.43 -6.55 17.96
CA LEU A 447 7.33 -5.80 17.35
C LEU A 447 6.74 -6.51 16.13
N LEU A 448 7.55 -7.23 15.36
CA LEU A 448 7.08 -8.11 14.29
C LEU A 448 6.27 -9.29 14.85
N GLY A 449 6.69 -9.87 15.98
CA GLY A 449 5.96 -10.90 16.72
C GLY A 449 4.60 -10.41 17.24
N VAL A 450 4.57 -9.22 17.86
CA VAL A 450 3.34 -8.53 18.28
C VAL A 450 2.40 -8.31 17.09
N THR A 451 2.94 -7.85 15.97
CA THR A 451 2.18 -7.69 14.72
C THR A 451 1.59 -9.03 14.26
N GLY A 452 2.39 -10.09 14.27
CA GLY A 452 1.94 -11.45 13.99
C GLY A 452 0.80 -11.89 14.91
N THR A 453 0.91 -11.65 16.22
CA THR A 453 -0.14 -11.98 17.20
C THR A 453 -1.43 -11.20 16.95
N ILE A 454 -1.35 -9.90 16.65
CA ILE A 454 -2.53 -9.07 16.30
C ILE A 454 -3.26 -9.67 15.09
N LEU A 455 -2.51 -10.07 14.06
CA LEU A 455 -3.05 -10.63 12.83
C LEU A 455 -3.59 -12.05 13.03
N LEU A 456 -2.91 -12.87 13.83
CA LEU A 456 -3.37 -14.20 14.21
C LEU A 456 -4.69 -14.11 15.00
N TRP A 457 -4.79 -13.16 15.93
CA TRP A 457 -6.02 -12.91 16.66
C TRP A 457 -7.16 -12.48 15.71
N GLY A 458 -6.89 -11.57 14.77
CA GLY A 458 -7.86 -11.17 13.75
C GLY A 458 -8.31 -12.31 12.84
N TRP A 459 -7.39 -13.21 12.48
CA TRP A 459 -7.73 -14.40 11.70
C TRP A 459 -8.56 -15.41 12.51
N CYS A 460 -8.12 -15.78 13.71
CA CYS A 460 -8.77 -16.84 14.48
C CYS A 460 -10.08 -16.40 15.13
N ARG A 461 -10.15 -15.17 15.68
CA ARG A 461 -11.34 -14.69 16.41
C ARG A 461 -12.32 -13.94 15.54
N GLU A 462 -11.82 -13.09 14.63
CA GLU A 462 -12.69 -12.29 13.77
C GLU A 462 -12.93 -12.94 12.40
N ARG A 463 -12.26 -14.07 12.11
CA ARG A 463 -12.29 -14.76 10.80
C ARG A 463 -11.92 -13.83 9.64
N SER A 464 -11.10 -12.81 9.92
CA SER A 464 -10.70 -11.83 8.92
C SER A 464 -9.74 -12.45 7.91
N ARG A 465 -10.14 -12.40 6.64
CA ARG A 465 -9.31 -12.87 5.52
C ARG A 465 -8.12 -11.95 5.30
N ILE A 466 -8.29 -10.64 5.52
CA ILE A 466 -7.21 -9.66 5.38
C ILE A 466 -6.16 -9.88 6.46
N ALA A 467 -6.56 -10.18 7.69
CA ALA A 467 -5.63 -10.52 8.76
C ALA A 467 -4.80 -11.77 8.40
N ALA A 468 -5.44 -12.82 7.88
CA ALA A 468 -4.76 -14.04 7.43
C ALA A 468 -3.75 -13.76 6.29
N GLN A 469 -4.15 -12.99 5.28
CA GLN A 469 -3.26 -12.60 4.17
C GLN A 469 -2.05 -11.78 4.68
N ARG A 470 -2.26 -10.85 5.61
CA ARG A 470 -1.17 -10.06 6.20
C ARG A 470 -0.26 -10.91 7.08
N LEU A 471 -0.81 -11.91 7.77
CA LEU A 471 0.00 -12.85 8.55
C LEU A 471 0.95 -13.66 7.66
N GLN A 472 0.51 -14.07 6.47
CA GLN A 472 1.39 -14.72 5.50
C GLN A 472 2.58 -13.84 5.11
N TRP A 473 2.37 -12.53 4.96
CA TRP A 473 3.46 -11.59 4.73
C TRP A 473 4.41 -11.46 5.93
N VAL A 474 3.89 -11.47 7.16
CA VAL A 474 4.75 -11.53 8.37
C VAL A 474 5.62 -12.79 8.35
N VAL A 475 5.03 -13.95 8.07
CA VAL A 475 5.76 -15.23 7.98
C VAL A 475 6.83 -15.17 6.88
N ALA A 476 6.50 -14.60 5.71
CA ALA A 476 7.46 -14.42 4.63
C ALA A 476 8.62 -13.50 5.04
N ILE A 477 8.34 -12.39 5.73
CA ILE A 477 9.38 -11.47 6.24
C ILE A 477 10.27 -12.20 7.25
N VAL A 478 9.69 -12.96 8.19
CA VAL A 478 10.45 -13.76 9.17
C VAL A 478 11.33 -14.80 8.47
N ALA A 479 10.83 -15.48 7.44
CA ALA A 479 11.61 -16.46 6.69
C ALA A 479 12.78 -15.81 5.93
N VAL A 480 12.55 -14.65 5.29
CA VAL A 480 13.59 -13.87 4.61
C VAL A 480 14.63 -13.37 5.62
N GLN A 481 14.20 -12.85 6.78
CA GLN A 481 15.08 -12.40 7.85
C GLN A 481 15.94 -13.56 8.38
N ALA A 482 15.34 -14.70 8.69
CA ALA A 482 16.06 -15.89 9.15
C ALA A 482 17.11 -16.35 8.12
N SER A 483 16.75 -16.35 6.83
CA SER A 483 17.68 -16.69 5.75
C SER A 483 18.86 -15.72 5.68
N PHE A 484 18.59 -14.42 5.86
CA PHE A 484 19.61 -13.38 5.90
C PHE A 484 20.53 -13.55 7.12
N ASP A 485 19.97 -13.76 8.31
CA ASP A 485 20.73 -13.95 9.56
C ASP A 485 21.68 -15.14 9.47
N LEU A 486 21.26 -16.23 8.83
CA LEU A 486 22.10 -17.42 8.62
C LEU A 486 23.16 -17.22 7.53
N SER A 487 22.97 -16.27 6.60
CA SER A 487 23.88 -16.03 5.47
C SER A 487 24.93 -14.97 5.75
N VAL A 488 24.70 -14.09 6.73
CA VAL A 488 25.57 -12.95 7.04
C VAL A 488 26.25 -13.18 8.38
N ALA A 489 27.58 -13.32 8.35
CA ALA A 489 28.39 -13.40 9.56
C ALA A 489 28.20 -12.15 10.45
N ASN A 490 28.19 -12.35 11.77
CA ASN A 490 27.99 -11.33 12.80
C ASN A 490 26.55 -10.80 12.96
N VAL A 491 25.55 -11.53 12.47
CA VAL A 491 24.13 -11.27 12.77
C VAL A 491 23.58 -12.38 13.67
N SER A 492 22.93 -12.01 14.77
CA SER A 492 22.43 -12.99 15.74
C SER A 492 21.04 -13.51 15.37
N PHE A 493 21.00 -14.64 14.64
CA PHE A 493 19.76 -15.38 14.41
C PHE A 493 19.02 -15.67 15.72
N MET A 494 19.75 -16.11 16.75
CA MET A 494 19.16 -16.45 18.06
C MET A 494 18.53 -15.22 18.72
N GLY A 495 19.21 -14.06 18.73
CA GLY A 495 18.64 -12.82 19.27
C GLY A 495 17.33 -12.43 18.59
N HIS A 496 17.26 -12.51 17.27
CA HIS A 496 16.05 -12.23 16.49
C HIS A 496 14.92 -13.23 16.75
N ALA A 497 15.23 -14.53 16.80
CA ALA A 497 14.25 -15.57 17.08
C ALA A 497 13.63 -15.43 18.48
N LEU A 498 14.46 -15.15 19.49
CA LEU A 498 14.00 -14.90 20.85
C LEU A 498 13.20 -13.61 20.95
N GLY A 499 13.62 -12.54 20.27
CA GLY A 499 12.87 -11.30 20.13
C GLY A 499 11.46 -11.54 19.60
N LEU A 500 11.35 -12.27 18.49
CA LEU A 500 10.08 -12.66 17.88
C LEU A 500 9.19 -13.45 18.87
N ALA A 501 9.76 -14.42 19.57
CA ALA A 501 9.03 -15.26 20.52
C ALA A 501 8.51 -14.44 21.73
N VAL A 502 9.39 -13.67 22.38
CA VAL A 502 9.05 -12.83 23.53
C VAL A 502 8.01 -11.79 23.13
N GLY A 503 8.19 -11.14 21.98
CA GLY A 503 7.22 -10.17 21.45
C GLY A 503 5.85 -10.81 21.15
N SER A 504 5.82 -12.03 20.62
CA SER A 504 4.56 -12.75 20.36
C SER A 504 3.79 -13.05 21.66
N VAL A 505 4.50 -13.45 22.72
CA VAL A 505 3.94 -13.66 24.07
C VAL A 505 3.48 -12.34 24.69
N ALA A 506 4.32 -11.31 24.68
CA ALA A 506 3.98 -9.98 25.18
C ALA A 506 2.74 -9.41 24.47
N GLY A 507 2.68 -9.54 23.13
CA GLY A 507 1.53 -9.16 22.34
C GLY A 507 0.25 -9.90 22.75
N SER A 508 0.35 -11.20 23.04
CA SER A 508 -0.79 -12.02 23.48
C SER A 508 -1.34 -11.54 24.82
N LEU A 509 -0.46 -11.24 25.78
CA LEU A 509 -0.82 -10.71 27.09
C LEU A 509 -1.45 -9.31 27.00
N LEU A 510 -0.84 -8.43 26.20
CA LEU A 510 -1.31 -7.05 25.99
C LEU A 510 -2.68 -7.00 25.29
N LEU A 511 -2.96 -7.94 24.40
CA LEU A 511 -4.28 -8.08 23.78
C LEU A 511 -5.32 -8.66 24.74
N ALA A 512 -4.93 -9.58 25.63
CA ALA A 512 -5.83 -10.18 26.62
C ALA A 512 -6.32 -9.19 27.68
N GLY A 513 -5.48 -8.23 28.07
CA GLY A 513 -5.79 -7.18 29.06
C GLY A 513 -6.28 -5.84 28.48
N GLY A 514 -6.47 -5.74 27.16
CA GLY A 514 -6.85 -4.50 26.48
C GLY A 514 -8.35 -4.32 26.23
N PRO A 515 -8.79 -3.16 25.69
CA PRO A 515 -10.18 -2.90 25.27
C PRO A 515 -10.61 -3.73 24.04
N PHE A 516 -9.91 -4.83 23.76
CA PHE A 516 -10.19 -5.79 22.69
C PHE A 516 -11.20 -6.87 23.12
N ARG A 517 -11.71 -6.81 24.36
CA ARG A 517 -12.94 -7.51 24.75
C ARG A 517 -14.12 -6.76 24.10
N ARG A 518 -14.82 -7.43 23.19
CA ARG A 518 -16.20 -7.06 22.86
C ARG A 518 -17.07 -7.22 24.10
#